data_AF-A0A8T4VVD7-F1
#
_entry.id   AF-A0A8T4VVD7-F1
#
_cell.length_a   1.000
_cell.length_b   1.000
_cell.length_c   1.000
_cell.angle_alpha   90.00
_cell.angle_beta   90.00
_cell.angle_gamma   90.00
#
_symmetry.space_group_name_H-M   'P 1'
#
loop_
_entity.id
_entity.type
_entity.pdbx_description
1 polymer ?
#
loop_
_entity_poly.entity_id
_entity_poly.type
_entity_poly.pdbx_seq_one_letter_code
_entity_poly.pdbx_strand_id
1 'polypeptide(L)'
;MEEEKTSILKIMVKDHRRIEDLIDSVEKSLDDDFEVIEKAFDKFEWQLQKHIFAEEKAIFTFYEPEDVSTGYKMLPVLTKQHNDILNRMEIMQRDVQNGKTPKKVSEFKKVLMKHRTFEEVEVYPKLQETLSKKQKDQIIEKVKMIL
;
A
#
# COMPACT_ATOMS: atom_id res chain seq x y z
N MET A 1 -4.32 -5.00 32.27
CA MET A 1 -3.81 -4.33 31.06
C MET A 1 -4.33 -5.12 29.89
N GLU A 2 -5.33 -4.62 29.18
CA GLU A 2 -5.72 -5.22 27.90
C GLU A 2 -4.53 -5.05 26.96
N GLU A 3 -3.97 -6.16 26.47
CA GLU A 3 -3.14 -6.12 25.27
C GLU A 3 -3.94 -5.37 24.21
N GLU A 4 -3.41 -4.23 23.76
CA GLU A 4 -4.01 -3.43 22.71
C GLU A 4 -4.10 -4.32 21.46
N LYS A 5 -5.29 -4.91 21.22
CA LYS A 5 -5.49 -5.91 20.17
C LYS A 5 -4.95 -5.37 18.85
N THR A 6 -3.99 -6.09 18.29
CA THR A 6 -3.49 -5.80 16.95
C THR A 6 -4.67 -5.87 15.97
N SER A 7 -4.87 -4.85 15.16
CA SER A 7 -5.92 -4.79 14.14
C SER A 7 -5.30 -4.65 12.75
N ILE A 8 -6.08 -4.98 11.71
CA ILE A 8 -5.68 -4.79 10.31
C ILE A 8 -5.27 -3.32 10.10
N LEU A 9 -6.14 -2.38 10.50
CA LEU A 9 -5.88 -0.94 10.43
C LEU A 9 -4.55 -0.55 11.09
N LYS A 10 -4.26 -1.04 12.29
CA LYS A 10 -3.03 -0.68 13.03
C LYS A 10 -1.77 -1.16 12.30
N ILE A 11 -1.79 -2.36 11.72
CA ILE A 11 -0.66 -2.89 10.95
C ILE A 11 -0.47 -2.09 9.66
N MET A 12 -1.55 -1.89 8.90
CA MET A 12 -1.49 -1.23 7.59
C MET A 12 -1.12 0.25 7.71
N VAL A 13 -1.62 0.98 8.73
CA VAL A 13 -1.19 2.37 9.00
C VAL A 13 0.31 2.46 9.30
N LYS A 14 0.86 1.47 10.02
CA LYS A 14 2.30 1.43 10.28
C LYS A 14 3.08 1.22 8.98
N ASP A 15 2.57 0.36 8.09
CA ASP A 15 3.18 0.11 6.80
C ASP A 15 3.07 1.33 5.84
N HIS A 16 1.92 2.00 5.82
CA HIS A 16 1.71 3.26 5.10
C HIS A 16 2.72 4.34 5.50
N ARG A 17 2.98 4.50 6.81
CA ARG A 17 4.01 5.44 7.28
C ARG A 17 5.39 5.07 6.76
N ARG A 18 5.72 3.79 6.74
CA ARG A 18 7.01 3.32 6.18
C ARG A 18 7.11 3.61 4.69
N ILE A 19 6.04 3.43 3.92
CA ILE A 19 6.00 3.75 2.48
C ILE A 19 6.13 5.26 2.26
N GLU A 20 5.46 6.06 3.08
CA GLU A 20 5.56 7.53 3.07
C GLU A 20 6.99 8.00 3.34
N ASP A 21 7.63 7.47 4.40
CA ASP A 21 9.03 7.78 4.71
C ASP A 21 9.98 7.41 3.55
N LEU A 22 9.69 6.30 2.85
CA LEU A 22 10.49 5.85 1.71
C LEU A 22 10.32 6.74 0.48
N ILE A 23 9.10 7.14 0.12
CA ILE A 23 8.91 8.08 -1.01
C ILE A 23 9.45 9.47 -0.69
N ASP A 24 9.38 9.90 0.58
CA ASP A 24 10.05 11.13 1.06
C ASP A 24 11.56 11.05 0.88
N SER A 25 12.15 9.87 1.13
CA SER A 25 13.57 9.63 0.88
C SER A 25 13.90 9.71 -0.60
N VAL A 26 13.05 9.17 -1.48
CA VAL A 26 13.23 9.30 -2.94
C VAL A 26 13.19 10.77 -3.35
N GLU A 27 12.18 11.54 -2.91
CA GLU A 27 12.05 12.97 -3.23
C GLU A 27 13.29 13.77 -2.80
N LYS A 28 13.81 13.51 -1.60
CA LYS A 28 15.01 14.20 -1.07
C LYS A 28 16.28 13.86 -1.84
N SER A 29 16.35 12.65 -2.42
CA SER A 29 17.53 12.19 -3.15
C SER A 29 17.60 12.63 -4.61
N LEU A 30 16.57 13.29 -5.15
CA LEU A 30 16.47 13.54 -6.61
C LEU A 30 17.62 14.42 -7.18
N ASP A 31 18.29 15.19 -6.32
CA ASP A 31 19.44 16.03 -6.66
C ASP A 31 20.80 15.40 -6.28
N ASP A 32 20.79 14.19 -5.72
CA ASP A 32 22.00 13.43 -5.35
C ASP A 32 22.57 12.63 -6.55
N ASP A 33 23.71 11.96 -6.32
CA ASP A 33 24.27 11.01 -7.29
C ASP A 33 23.27 9.89 -7.62
N PHE A 34 23.28 9.44 -8.87
CA PHE A 34 22.33 8.44 -9.37
C PHE A 34 22.29 7.15 -8.53
N GLU A 35 23.42 6.70 -7.98
CA GLU A 35 23.47 5.51 -7.11
C GLU A 35 22.65 5.70 -5.82
N VAL A 36 22.55 6.93 -5.29
CA VAL A 36 21.73 7.24 -4.12
C VAL A 36 20.25 7.22 -4.49
N ILE A 37 19.90 7.81 -5.64
CA ILE A 37 18.53 7.81 -6.19
C ILE A 37 18.04 6.38 -6.42
N GLU A 38 18.84 5.56 -7.09
CA GLU A 38 18.53 4.16 -7.40
C GLU A 38 18.27 3.37 -6.12
N LYS A 39 19.17 3.44 -5.13
CA LYS A 39 18.99 2.74 -3.85
C LYS A 39 17.77 3.21 -3.07
N ALA A 40 17.43 4.49 -3.11
CA ALA A 40 16.23 5.02 -2.47
C ALA A 40 14.97 4.50 -3.18
N PHE A 41 14.97 4.54 -4.51
CA PHE A 41 13.86 4.10 -5.34
C PHE A 41 13.60 2.60 -5.20
N ASP A 42 14.63 1.75 -5.26
CA ASP A 42 14.50 0.29 -5.14
C ASP A 42 13.86 -0.13 -3.81
N LYS A 43 14.27 0.51 -2.70
CA LYS A 43 13.69 0.26 -1.37
C LYS A 43 12.22 0.65 -1.33
N PHE A 44 11.88 1.80 -1.91
CA PHE A 44 10.52 2.30 -1.98
C PHE A 44 9.64 1.39 -2.85
N GLU A 45 10.09 1.05 -4.06
CA GLU A 45 9.40 0.16 -5.00
C GLU A 45 9.10 -1.19 -4.33
N TRP A 46 10.12 -1.81 -3.74
CA TRP A 46 9.98 -3.10 -3.07
C TRP A 46 8.93 -3.07 -1.95
N GLN A 47 8.95 -2.03 -1.10
CA GLN A 47 7.99 -1.93 -0.01
C GLN A 47 6.57 -1.69 -0.53
N LEU A 48 6.38 -0.85 -1.55
CA LEU A 48 5.06 -0.60 -2.11
C LEU A 48 4.47 -1.84 -2.80
N GLN A 49 5.28 -2.60 -3.55
CA GLN A 49 4.82 -3.83 -4.18
C GLN A 49 4.42 -4.89 -3.15
N LYS A 50 5.21 -5.03 -2.07
CA LYS A 50 4.87 -5.91 -0.94
C LYS A 50 3.57 -5.50 -0.26
N HIS A 51 3.35 -4.20 -0.08
CA HIS A 51 2.14 -3.64 0.49
C HIS A 51 0.91 -4.05 -0.33
N ILE A 52 0.90 -3.71 -1.62
CA ILE A 52 -0.19 -4.07 -2.54
C ILE A 52 -0.42 -5.58 -2.57
N PHE A 53 0.66 -6.38 -2.57
CA PHE A 53 0.56 -7.83 -2.50
C PHE A 53 -0.09 -8.31 -1.20
N ALA A 54 0.25 -7.74 -0.05
CA ALA A 54 -0.35 -8.07 1.23
C ALA A 54 -1.86 -7.80 1.20
N GLU A 55 -2.28 -6.66 0.66
CA GLU A 55 -3.71 -6.34 0.57
C GLU A 55 -4.44 -7.31 -0.35
N GLU A 56 -3.95 -7.50 -1.57
CA GLU A 56 -4.65 -8.32 -2.55
C GLU A 56 -4.66 -9.81 -2.19
N LYS A 57 -3.60 -10.33 -1.57
CA LYS A 57 -3.47 -11.77 -1.28
C LYS A 57 -3.81 -12.15 0.14
N ALA A 58 -3.58 -11.27 1.11
CA ALA A 58 -3.88 -11.54 2.51
C ALA A 58 -5.19 -10.94 2.98
N ILE A 59 -5.61 -9.78 2.48
CA ILE A 59 -6.83 -9.09 2.97
C ILE A 59 -8.01 -9.40 2.06
N PHE A 60 -7.93 -9.06 0.77
CA PHE A 60 -9.08 -9.09 -0.13
C PHE A 60 -9.56 -10.51 -0.44
N THR A 61 -8.71 -11.53 -0.28
CA THR A 61 -9.08 -12.94 -0.45
C THR A 61 -10.05 -13.46 0.61
N PHE A 62 -10.19 -12.78 1.75
CA PHE A 62 -11.12 -13.17 2.83
C PHE A 62 -12.41 -12.36 2.85
N TYR A 63 -12.53 -11.36 1.97
CA TYR A 63 -13.68 -10.49 1.93
C TYR A 63 -14.75 -11.06 1.00
N GLU A 64 -15.77 -11.68 1.61
CA GLU A 64 -16.94 -12.25 0.93
C GLU A 64 -18.20 -11.50 1.42
N PRO A 65 -18.53 -10.34 0.83
CA PRO A 65 -19.68 -9.57 1.29
C PRO A 65 -21.01 -10.26 0.93
N GLU A 66 -21.93 -10.34 1.90
CA GLU A 66 -23.28 -10.90 1.69
C GLU A 66 -24.12 -10.05 0.72
N ASP A 67 -23.95 -8.72 0.75
CA ASP A 67 -24.55 -7.79 -0.22
C ASP A 67 -23.53 -7.42 -1.30
N VAL A 68 -23.66 -8.09 -2.44
CA VAL A 68 -22.85 -7.91 -3.65
C VAL A 68 -22.99 -6.49 -4.23
N SER A 69 -24.06 -5.74 -3.91
CA SER A 69 -24.29 -4.41 -4.50
C SER A 69 -23.56 -3.28 -3.77
N THR A 70 -23.34 -3.40 -2.46
CA THR A 70 -22.68 -2.38 -1.62
C THR A 70 -21.29 -2.82 -1.18
N GLY A 71 -21.11 -4.08 -0.78
CA GLY A 71 -19.84 -4.60 -0.31
C GLY A 71 -18.79 -4.69 -1.41
N TYR A 72 -19.19 -4.99 -2.65
CA TYR A 72 -18.28 -5.16 -3.79
C TYR A 72 -17.89 -3.85 -4.49
N LYS A 73 -18.30 -2.67 -4.03
CA LYS A 73 -17.91 -1.41 -4.70
C LYS A 73 -16.50 -0.95 -4.36
N MET A 74 -16.03 -1.24 -3.15
CA MET A 74 -14.69 -0.83 -2.69
C MET A 74 -13.56 -1.60 -3.38
N LEU A 75 -13.70 -2.92 -3.58
CA LEU A 75 -12.65 -3.74 -4.18
C LEU A 75 -12.30 -3.34 -5.64
N PRO A 76 -13.25 -3.16 -6.57
CA PRO A 76 -12.95 -2.68 -7.92
C PRO A 76 -12.31 -1.28 -7.93
N VAL A 77 -12.69 -0.41 -6.98
CA VAL A 77 -12.05 0.90 -6.82
C VAL A 77 -10.60 0.74 -6.40
N LEU A 78 -10.31 -0.11 -5.40
CA LEU A 78 -8.94 -0.42 -4.95
C LEU A 78 -8.12 -1.06 -6.06
N THR A 79 -8.63 -2.08 -6.73
CA THR A 79 -7.92 -2.71 -7.86
C THR A 79 -7.61 -1.70 -8.96
N LYS A 80 -8.52 -0.76 -9.24
CA LYS A 80 -8.25 0.32 -10.20
C LYS A 80 -7.16 1.28 -9.70
N GLN A 81 -7.17 1.63 -8.41
CA GLN A 81 -6.14 2.46 -7.78
C GLN A 81 -4.77 1.76 -7.82
N HIS A 82 -4.70 0.47 -7.45
CA HIS A 82 -3.48 -0.34 -7.51
C HIS A 82 -2.91 -0.40 -8.92
N ASN A 83 -3.76 -0.64 -9.92
CA ASN A 83 -3.31 -0.64 -11.31
C ASN A 83 -2.75 0.71 -11.75
N ASP A 84 -3.39 1.84 -11.39
CA ASP A 84 -2.83 3.17 -11.67
C ASP A 84 -1.49 3.40 -10.94
N ILE A 85 -1.40 2.96 -9.68
CA ILE A 85 -0.19 3.07 -8.86
C ILE A 85 0.96 2.27 -9.48
N LEU A 86 0.74 1.00 -9.82
CA LEU A 86 1.74 0.11 -10.40
C LEU A 86 2.18 0.59 -11.79
N ASN A 87 1.25 1.07 -12.64
CA ASN A 87 1.59 1.62 -13.95
C ASN A 87 2.48 2.87 -13.83
N ARG A 88 2.20 3.77 -12.87
CA ARG A 88 3.05 4.94 -12.61
C ARG A 88 4.42 4.54 -12.06
N MET A 89 4.46 3.54 -11.17
CA MET A 89 5.70 3.00 -10.65
C MET A 89 6.57 2.44 -11.78
N GLU A 90 6.00 1.62 -12.68
CA GLU A 90 6.72 1.01 -13.80
C GLU A 90 7.34 2.06 -14.73
N ILE A 91 6.66 3.18 -14.97
CA ILE A 91 7.22 4.29 -15.76
C ILE A 91 8.46 4.88 -15.07
N MET A 92 8.40 5.13 -13.75
CA MET A 92 9.56 5.64 -13.01
C MET A 92 10.68 4.60 -12.89
N GLN A 93 10.34 3.32 -12.73
CA GLN A 93 11.29 2.22 -12.71
C GLN A 93 12.08 2.16 -14.02
N ARG A 94 11.42 2.35 -15.17
CA ARG A 94 12.09 2.43 -16.47
C ARG A 94 13.04 3.64 -16.56
N ASP A 95 12.71 4.77 -15.94
CA ASP A 95 13.66 5.90 -15.88
C ASP A 95 14.92 5.48 -15.11
N VAL A 96 14.76 4.91 -13.91
CA VAL A 96 15.86 4.44 -13.06
C VAL A 96 16.71 3.38 -13.78
N GLN A 97 16.11 2.34 -14.37
CA GLN A 97 16.83 1.31 -15.12
C GLN A 97 17.65 1.85 -16.30
N ASN A 98 17.30 3.03 -16.83
CA ASN A 98 18.02 3.71 -17.89
C ASN A 98 19.03 4.75 -17.38
N GLY A 99 19.37 4.73 -16.09
CA GLY A 99 20.30 5.68 -15.48
C GLY A 99 19.75 7.11 -15.35
N LYS A 100 18.41 7.26 -15.29
CA LYS A 100 17.75 8.57 -15.23
C LYS A 100 17.03 8.76 -13.91
N THR A 101 17.03 10.00 -13.41
CA THR A 101 16.22 10.40 -12.26
C THR A 101 14.72 10.17 -12.56
N PRO A 102 13.98 9.47 -11.67
CA PRO A 102 12.57 9.19 -11.87
C PRO A 102 11.77 10.49 -11.86
N LYS A 103 10.89 10.67 -12.84
CA LYS A 103 10.07 11.89 -12.96
C LYS A 103 8.77 11.76 -12.18
N LYS A 104 8.19 12.90 -11.82
CA LYS A 104 6.85 13.02 -11.23
C LYS A 104 6.68 12.32 -9.86
N VAL A 105 7.77 12.11 -9.11
CA VAL A 105 7.74 11.51 -7.77
C VAL A 105 6.74 12.23 -6.85
N SER A 106 6.73 13.57 -6.85
CA SER A 106 5.79 14.35 -6.04
C SER A 106 4.33 14.23 -6.46
N GLU A 107 4.05 14.01 -7.76
CA GLU A 107 2.69 13.72 -8.22
C GLU A 107 2.27 12.32 -7.79
N PHE A 108 3.19 11.36 -7.88
CA PHE A 108 2.95 9.99 -7.46
C PHE A 108 2.68 9.89 -5.96
N LYS A 109 3.45 10.59 -5.13
CA LYS A 109 3.20 10.71 -3.69
C LYS A 109 1.78 11.20 -3.38
N LYS A 110 1.27 12.20 -4.11
CA LYS A 110 -0.12 12.66 -3.95
C LYS A 110 -1.15 11.58 -4.29
N VAL A 111 -0.87 10.70 -5.26
CA VAL A 111 -1.73 9.55 -5.58
C VAL A 111 -1.73 8.56 -4.41
N LEU A 112 -0.55 8.23 -3.86
CA LEU A 112 -0.42 7.32 -2.71
C LEU A 112 -1.14 7.87 -1.47
N MET A 113 -1.02 9.17 -1.18
CA MET A 113 -1.69 9.76 0.00
C MET A 113 -3.21 9.72 -0.13
N LYS A 114 -3.75 9.88 -1.33
CA LYS A 114 -5.20 9.75 -1.59
C LYS A 114 -5.66 8.30 -1.43
N HIS A 115 -4.90 7.35 -1.97
CA HIS A 115 -5.16 5.92 -1.85
C HIS A 115 -5.15 5.47 -0.38
N ARG A 116 -4.07 5.78 0.34
CA ARG A 116 -3.96 5.61 1.80
C ARG A 116 -5.16 6.15 2.56
N THR A 117 -5.57 7.39 2.26
CA THR A 117 -6.69 8.04 2.97
C THR A 117 -7.99 7.26 2.74
N PHE A 118 -8.23 6.84 1.50
CA PHE A 118 -9.39 6.01 1.18
C PHE A 118 -9.38 4.70 1.96
N GLU A 119 -8.22 4.06 2.11
CA GLU A 119 -8.12 2.79 2.83
C GLU A 119 -8.32 2.92 4.34
N GLU A 120 -7.63 3.88 4.94
CA GLU A 120 -7.67 4.12 6.38
C GLU A 120 -9.05 4.58 6.85
N VAL A 121 -9.79 5.32 6.00
CA VAL A 121 -11.09 5.90 6.36
C VAL A 121 -12.27 5.03 5.93
N GLU A 122 -12.20 4.39 4.76
CA GLU A 122 -13.36 3.66 4.19
C GLU A 122 -13.17 2.14 4.26
N VAL A 123 -11.99 1.65 3.88
CA VAL A 123 -11.77 0.22 3.62
C VAL A 123 -11.55 -0.55 4.91
N TYR A 124 -10.50 -0.25 5.65
CA TYR A 124 -10.13 -1.02 6.84
C TYR A 124 -11.20 -0.94 7.95
N PRO A 125 -11.87 0.21 8.20
CA PRO A 125 -13.01 0.24 9.11
C PRO A 125 -14.15 -0.69 8.67
N LYS A 126 -14.50 -0.72 7.38
CA LYS A 126 -15.54 -1.60 6.86
C LYS A 126 -15.18 -3.08 7.02
N LEU A 127 -13.92 -3.46 6.76
CA LEU A 127 -13.43 -4.81 7.02
C LEU A 127 -13.47 -5.16 8.51
N GLN A 128 -13.16 -4.18 9.38
CA GLN A 128 -13.25 -4.35 10.82
C GLN A 128 -14.69 -4.56 11.31
N GLU A 129 -15.70 -3.99 10.65
CA GLU A 129 -17.11 -4.22 10.99
C GLU A 129 -17.64 -5.55 10.47
N THR A 130 -17.26 -5.91 9.24
CA THR A 130 -17.88 -7.01 8.49
C THR A 130 -17.25 -8.37 8.74
N LEU A 131 -15.94 -8.44 8.99
CA LEU A 131 -15.24 -9.72 9.13
C LEU A 131 -15.44 -10.32 10.52
N SER A 132 -15.56 -11.65 10.57
CA SER A 132 -15.53 -12.40 11.82
C SER A 132 -14.17 -12.27 12.51
N LYS A 133 -14.12 -12.53 13.82
CA LYS A 133 -12.84 -12.56 14.58
C LYS A 133 -11.83 -13.53 13.95
N LYS A 134 -12.29 -14.73 13.54
CA LYS A 134 -11.44 -15.74 12.91
C LYS A 134 -10.81 -15.24 11.60
N GLN A 135 -11.60 -14.60 10.73
CA GLN A 135 -11.08 -14.01 9.49
C GLN A 135 -10.05 -12.92 9.78
N LYS A 136 -10.31 -12.03 10.74
CA LYS A 136 -9.37 -10.98 11.16
C LYS A 136 -8.04 -11.56 11.65
N ASP A 137 -8.09 -12.57 12.52
CA ASP A 137 -6.90 -13.22 13.05
C ASP A 137 -6.06 -13.85 11.92
N GLN A 138 -6.71 -14.53 10.96
CA GLN A 138 -6.04 -15.11 9.78
C GLN A 138 -5.42 -14.05 8.85
N ILE A 139 -6.11 -12.94 8.61
CA ILE A 139 -5.58 -11.82 7.84
C ILE A 139 -4.35 -11.23 8.53
N ILE A 140 -4.45 -10.96 9.84
CA ILE A 140 -3.35 -10.39 10.63
C ILE A 140 -2.11 -11.28 10.58
N GLU A 141 -2.26 -12.60 10.72
CA GLU A 141 -1.16 -13.54 10.61
C GLU A 141 -0.49 -13.48 9.22
N LYS A 142 -1.28 -13.51 8.15
CA LYS A 142 -0.77 -13.45 6.77
C LYS A 142 -0.07 -12.12 6.46
N VAL A 143 -0.65 -11.00 6.87
CA VAL A 143 -0.06 -9.68 6.66
C VAL A 143 1.29 -9.59 7.38
N LYS A 144 1.40 -10.08 8.62
CA LYS A 144 2.67 -10.11 9.38
C LYS A 144 3.75 -11.00 8.76
N MET A 145 3.38 -12.02 7.98
CA MET A 145 4.36 -12.83 7.25
C MET A 145 4.92 -12.10 6.02
N ILE A 146 4.16 -11.15 5.48
CA ILE A 146 4.53 -10.41 4.28
C ILE A 146 5.30 -9.13 4.65
N LEU A 147 4.77 -8.31 5.55
CA LEU A 147 5.26 -6.95 5.85
C LEU A 147 6.31 -6.92 6.97
#